data_AF-A0AAV8X3C2-F1
#
_entry.id   AF-A0AAV8X3C2-F1
#
_cell.length_a   1.000
_cell.length_b   1.000
_cell.length_c   1.000
_cell.angle_alpha   90.00
_cell.angle_beta   90.00
_cell.angle_gamma   90.00
#
_symmetry.space_group_name_H-M   'P 1'
#
loop_
_entity.id
_entity.type
_entity.pdbx_description
1 polymer ?
#
loop_
_entity_poly.entity_id
_entity_poly.type
_entity_poly.pdbx_seq_one_letter_code
_entity_poly.pdbx_strand_id
1 'polypeptide(L)'
;MIFLCFLEIIVSPINQLLTTLRFYACNRHQLGLGDFMGVHQSTMSRIISNVSAAIANLRPYYVKMPIAHERFQIQQDFYAISRFPRVLGCLNGSHIKTQSP
;
A
#
# COMPACT_ATOMS: atom_id res chain seq x y z
N MET A 1 -19.08 15.00 -28.84
CA MET A 1 -19.63 13.77 -28.24
C MET A 1 -18.59 12.72 -27.81
N ILE A 2 -17.29 13.04 -27.77
CA ILE A 2 -16.22 12.10 -27.34
C ILE A 2 -15.49 12.58 -26.07
N PHE A 3 -15.61 13.86 -25.71
CA PHE A 3 -14.88 14.43 -24.57
C PHE A 3 -15.62 14.38 -23.21
N LEU A 4 -16.86 13.89 -23.17
CA LEU A 4 -17.68 13.79 -21.95
C LEU A 4 -17.83 12.35 -21.42
N CYS A 5 -17.31 11.34 -22.12
CA CYS A 5 -17.43 9.93 -21.74
C CYS A 5 -16.34 9.45 -20.75
N PHE A 6 -15.50 10.36 -20.23
CA PHE A 6 -14.45 10.07 -19.24
C PHE A 6 -14.80 10.47 -17.80
N LEU A 7 -15.98 11.08 -17.60
CA LEU A 7 -16.53 11.30 -16.27
C LEU A 7 -17.22 10.01 -15.83
N GLU A 8 -16.74 9.45 -14.73
CA GLU A 8 -17.49 8.52 -13.88
C GLU A 8 -17.71 7.11 -14.46
N ILE A 9 -16.65 6.30 -14.55
CA ILE A 9 -16.89 4.87 -14.23
C ILE A 9 -17.27 4.89 -12.75
N ILE A 10 -18.58 4.80 -12.46
CA ILE A 10 -19.17 4.72 -11.13
C ILE A 10 -18.77 3.36 -10.54
N VAL A 11 -17.48 3.19 -10.23
CA VAL A 11 -17.04 2.11 -9.35
C VAL A 11 -17.35 2.60 -7.95
N SER A 12 -18.30 1.94 -7.29
CA SER A 12 -18.66 2.28 -5.91
C SER A 12 -17.40 2.36 -5.04
N PRO A 13 -17.35 3.25 -4.02
CA PRO A 13 -16.17 3.38 -3.16
C PRO A 13 -15.72 2.04 -2.55
N ILE A 14 -16.68 1.17 -2.23
CA ILE A 14 -16.39 -0.18 -1.74
C ILE A 14 -15.69 -1.06 -2.79
N ASN A 15 -16.12 -1.00 -4.05
CA ASN A 15 -15.47 -1.75 -5.13
C ASN A 15 -14.05 -1.21 -5.41
N GLN A 16 -13.85 0.11 -5.32
CA GLN A 16 -12.51 0.71 -5.44
C GLN A 16 -11.56 0.21 -4.35
N LEU A 17 -12.05 0.16 -3.11
CA LEU A 17 -11.30 -0.36 -1.97
C LEU A 17 -10.99 -1.86 -2.16
N LEU A 18 -12.00 -2.68 -2.46
CA LEU A 18 -11.84 -4.13 -2.65
C LEU A 18 -10.86 -4.45 -3.79
N THR A 19 -10.91 -3.70 -4.89
CA THR A 19 -9.96 -3.82 -6.01
C THR A 19 -8.54 -3.57 -5.55
N THR A 20 -8.34 -2.50 -4.79
CA THR A 20 -7.02 -2.10 -4.30
C THR A 20 -6.46 -3.12 -3.30
N LEU A 21 -7.30 -3.61 -2.39
CA LEU A 21 -6.90 -4.67 -1.45
C LEU A 21 -6.56 -5.98 -2.17
N ARG A 22 -7.33 -6.36 -3.19
CA ARG A 22 -7.04 -7.53 -4.02
C ARG A 22 -5.71 -7.38 -4.77
N PHE A 23 -5.43 -6.17 -5.27
CA PHE A 23 -4.14 -5.87 -5.89
C PHE A 23 -2.98 -6.09 -4.92
N TYR A 24 -3.08 -5.59 -3.69
CA TYR A 24 -2.05 -5.82 -2.67
C TYR A 24 -1.88 -7.30 -2.30
N ALA A 25 -2.99 -8.04 -2.19
CA ALA A 25 -2.95 -9.45 -1.79
C ALA A 25 -2.34 -10.37 -2.87
N CYS A 26 -2.54 -10.05 -4.15
CA CYS A 26 -2.14 -10.94 -5.23
C CYS A 26 -0.66 -10.84 -5.63
N ASN A 27 0.08 -9.78 -5.26
CA ASN A 27 1.47 -9.54 -5.70
C ASN A 27 1.68 -9.74 -7.22
N ARG A 28 0.63 -9.56 -8.03
CA ARG A 28 0.63 -9.78 -9.48
C ARG A 28 0.56 -8.46 -10.23
N HIS A 29 1.09 -8.45 -11.45
CA HIS A 29 0.95 -7.33 -12.38
C HIS A 29 -0.52 -7.00 -12.62
N GLN A 30 -0.85 -5.70 -12.73
CA GLN A 30 -2.21 -5.19 -12.92
C GLN A 30 -2.98 -5.86 -14.09
N LEU A 31 -2.26 -6.37 -15.08
CA LEU A 31 -2.80 -7.13 -16.22
C LEU A 31 -3.67 -8.33 -15.79
N GLY A 32 -3.31 -9.06 -14.73
CA GLY A 32 -4.12 -10.20 -14.27
C GLY A 32 -5.39 -9.83 -13.48
N LEU A 33 -5.60 -8.54 -13.20
CA LEU A 33 -6.74 -8.04 -12.43
C LEU A 33 -7.74 -7.25 -13.29
N GLY A 34 -7.36 -6.83 -14.50
CA GLY A 34 -8.22 -6.11 -15.44
C GLY A 34 -9.44 -6.94 -15.85
N ASP A 35 -9.19 -8.24 -16.08
CA ASP A 35 -10.22 -9.21 -16.47
C ASP A 35 -11.26 -9.44 -15.36
N PHE A 36 -10.89 -9.22 -14.08
CA PHE A 36 -11.79 -9.47 -12.94
C PHE A 36 -12.86 -8.40 -12.76
N MET A 37 -12.58 -7.17 -13.19
CA MET A 37 -13.45 -6.01 -12.97
C MET A 37 -14.03 -5.43 -14.26
N GLY A 38 -13.58 -5.91 -15.43
CA GLY A 38 -14.00 -5.36 -16.73
C GLY A 38 -13.59 -3.89 -16.93
N VAL A 39 -12.60 -3.40 -16.17
CA VAL A 39 -12.12 -2.02 -16.24
C VAL A 39 -10.77 -1.97 -16.96
N HIS A 40 -10.57 -0.92 -17.76
CA HIS A 40 -9.31 -0.68 -18.43
C HIS A 40 -8.16 -0.49 -17.40
N GLN A 41 -6.95 -0.91 -17.76
CA GLN A 41 -5.77 -0.84 -16.89
C GLN A 41 -5.54 0.58 -16.34
N SER A 42 -5.74 1.61 -17.16
CA SER A 42 -5.58 3.01 -16.75
C SER A 42 -6.57 3.43 -15.64
N THR A 43 -7.80 2.94 -15.69
CA THR A 43 -8.81 3.16 -14.64
C THR A 43 -8.38 2.49 -13.34
N MET A 44 -7.95 1.23 -13.42
CA MET A 44 -7.48 0.49 -12.25
C MET A 44 -6.26 1.17 -11.60
N SER A 45 -5.31 1.65 -12.40
CA SER A 45 -4.15 2.37 -11.91
C SER A 45 -4.54 3.65 -11.15
N ARG A 46 -5.51 4.42 -11.66
CA ARG A 46 -6.05 5.60 -10.97
C ARG A 46 -6.76 5.22 -9.67
N ILE A 47 -7.58 4.17 -9.68
CA ILE A 47 -8.27 3.66 -8.48
C ILE A 47 -7.25 3.28 -7.40
N ILE A 48 -6.26 2.43 -7.75
CA ILE A 48 -5.22 1.99 -6.82
C ILE A 48 -4.47 3.20 -6.25
N SER A 49 -4.09 4.16 -7.09
CA SER A 49 -3.36 5.36 -6.65
C SER A 49 -4.19 6.20 -5.67
N ASN A 50 -5.46 6.44 -6.00
CA ASN A 50 -6.35 7.26 -5.16
C ASN A 50 -6.62 6.58 -3.81
N VAL A 51 -6.94 5.28 -3.81
CA VAL A 51 -7.18 4.52 -2.58
C VAL A 51 -5.91 4.43 -1.74
N SER A 52 -4.74 4.20 -2.36
CA SER A 52 -3.45 4.20 -1.67
C SER A 52 -3.17 5.54 -0.98
N ALA A 53 -3.44 6.65 -1.66
CA ALA A 53 -3.28 7.99 -1.09
C ALA A 53 -4.25 8.23 0.08
N ALA A 54 -5.50 7.80 -0.04
CA ALA A 54 -6.48 7.89 1.04
C ALA A 54 -6.04 7.08 2.28
N ILE A 55 -5.54 5.85 2.09
CA ILE A 55 -5.00 5.02 3.18
C ILE A 55 -3.77 5.70 3.80
N ALA A 56 -2.85 6.22 2.99
CA ALA A 56 -1.65 6.90 3.47
C ALA A 56 -1.96 8.17 4.28
N ASN A 57 -3.06 8.85 3.99
CA ASN A 57 -3.51 10.01 4.79
C ASN A 57 -3.97 9.61 6.21
N LEU A 58 -4.29 8.34 6.44
CA LEU A 58 -4.59 7.83 7.78
C LEU A 58 -3.32 7.58 8.63
N ARG A 59 -2.12 7.73 8.05
CA ARG A 59 -0.85 7.51 8.77
C ARG A 59 -0.76 8.17 10.15
N PRO A 60 -1.23 9.40 10.40
CA PRO A 60 -1.04 10.03 11.71
C PRO A 60 -1.81 9.33 12.84
N TYR A 61 -2.87 8.59 12.48
CA TYR A 61 -3.71 7.88 13.42
C TYR A 61 -3.16 6.47 13.74
N TYR A 62 -2.63 5.78 12.73
CA TYR A 62 -2.25 4.36 12.83
C TYR A 62 -0.74 4.10 12.84
N VAL A 63 0.08 5.00 12.30
CA VAL A 63 1.54 4.87 12.23
C VAL A 63 2.16 5.89 13.18
N LYS A 64 2.41 5.47 14.43
CA LYS A 64 3.03 6.31 15.46
C LYS A 64 4.50 5.98 15.57
N MET A 65 5.33 7.01 15.55
CA MET A 65 6.75 6.87 15.86
C MET A 65 6.93 6.92 17.38
N PRO A 66 7.81 6.07 17.94
CA PRO A 66 8.06 6.08 19.37
C PRO A 66 8.61 7.42 19.84
N ILE A 67 8.15 7.86 21.01
CA ILE A 67 8.64 9.09 21.66
C ILE A 67 9.94 8.82 22.43
N ALA A 68 10.63 9.88 22.87
CA ALA A 68 12.03 9.79 23.31
C ALA A 68 12.31 8.69 24.34
N HIS A 69 11.43 8.48 25.32
CA HIS A 69 11.62 7.43 26.33
C HIS A 69 11.40 6.01 25.75
N GLU A 70 10.38 5.83 24.91
CA GLU A 70 10.09 4.55 24.24
C GLU A 70 11.20 4.15 23.29
N ARG A 71 11.83 5.12 22.61
CA ARG A 71 12.97 4.88 21.70
C ARG A 71 14.11 4.16 22.40
N PHE A 72 14.46 4.61 23.61
CA PHE A 72 15.56 4.01 24.37
C PHE A 72 15.26 2.56 24.74
N GLN A 73 14.02 2.27 25.15
CA GLN A 73 13.60 0.91 25.47
C GLN A 73 13.64 0.02 24.21
N ILE A 74 13.02 0.45 23.11
CA ILE A 74 12.98 -0.31 21.86
C ILE A 74 14.40 -0.63 21.36
N GLN A 75 15.31 0.34 21.42
CA GLN A 75 16.70 0.13 21.01
C GLN A 75 17.42 -0.90 21.88
N GLN A 76 17.19 -0.88 23.19
CA GLN A 76 17.75 -1.89 24.09
C GLN A 76 17.18 -3.28 23.82
N ASP A 77 15.87 -3.39 23.56
CA ASP A 77 15.21 -4.67 23.30
C ASP A 77 15.77 -5.32 22.01
N PHE A 78 15.88 -4.56 20.91
CA PHE A 78 16.50 -5.05 19.68
C PHE A 78 17.98 -5.39 19.87
N TYR A 79 18.71 -4.61 20.67
CA TYR A 79 20.10 -4.91 20.99
C TYR A 79 20.26 -6.18 21.84
N ALA A 80 19.33 -6.45 22.76
CA ALA A 80 19.35 -7.65 23.58
C ALA A 80 19.09 -8.92 22.76
N ILE A 81 18.19 -8.85 21.76
CA ILE A 81 17.82 -10.00 20.91
C ILE A 81 18.95 -10.36 19.94
N SER A 82 19.47 -9.38 19.19
CA SER A 82 20.38 -9.65 18.07
C SER A 82 21.59 -8.72 17.98
N ARG A 83 21.90 -7.98 19.04
CA ARG A 83 22.97 -6.97 19.07
C ARG A 83 22.81 -5.90 18.00
N PHE A 84 21.59 -5.64 17.53
CA PHE A 84 21.34 -4.67 16.48
C PHE A 84 21.02 -3.29 17.09
N PRO A 85 21.96 -2.33 17.04
CA PRO A 85 21.82 -1.08 17.76
C PRO A 85 20.94 -0.08 17.01
N ARG A 86 20.32 0.85 17.75
CA ARG A 86 19.58 2.01 17.21
C ARG A 86 18.35 1.65 16.37
N VAL A 87 17.79 0.46 16.53
CA VAL A 87 16.52 0.07 15.90
C VAL A 87 15.35 0.71 16.64
N LEU A 88 14.41 1.32 15.90
CA LEU A 88 13.20 1.95 16.44
C LEU A 88 11.91 1.19 16.10
N GLY A 89 12.04 0.11 15.33
CA GLY A 89 10.93 -0.73 14.87
C GLY A 89 11.37 -1.60 13.70
N CYS A 90 10.60 -2.64 13.42
CA CYS A 90 10.80 -3.51 12.28
C CYS A 90 9.57 -3.41 11.36
N LEU A 91 9.78 -3.00 10.11
CA LEU A 91 8.76 -3.11 9.07
C LEU A 91 9.03 -4.41 8.32
N ASN A 92 8.14 -5.39 8.44
CA ASN A 92 8.27 -6.64 7.70
C ASN A 92 8.19 -6.36 6.19
N GLY A 93 9.24 -6.69 5.44
CA GLY A 93 9.30 -6.50 3.99
C GLY A 93 9.15 -7.83 3.25
N SER A 94 8.46 -7.82 2.10
CA SER A 94 8.49 -8.95 1.16
C SER A 94 9.62 -8.74 0.14
N HIS A 95 10.47 -9.74 -0.07
CA HIS A 95 11.52 -9.67 -1.09
C HIS A 95 10.92 -9.87 -2.48
N ILE A 96 10.68 -8.77 -3.21
CA ILE A 96 10.22 -8.81 -4.59
C ILE A 96 11.45 -9.04 -5.49
N LYS A 97 11.44 -10.11 -6.29
CA LYS A 97 12.48 -10.34 -7.29
C LYS A 97 12.39 -9.26 -8.37
N THR A 98 13.39 -8.39 -8.46
CA THR A 98 13.57 -7.49 -9.61
C THR A 98 14.13 -8.31 -10.76
N GLN A 99 13.42 -8.41 -11.88
CA GLN A 99 14.01 -8.92 -13.12
C GLN A 99 14.94 -7.83 -13.68
N SER A 100 16.17 -8.21 -14.04
CA SER A 100 17.06 -7.31 -14.78
C SER A 100 16.48 -7.04 -16.18
N PRO A 101 16.80 -5.89 -16.80
CA PRO A 101 16.38 -5.58 -18.17
C PRO A 101 16.76 -6.67 -19.17
#